data_AF-A0A5J4PCK7-F1
#
_entry.id   AF-A0A5J4PCK7-F1
#
_cell.length_a   1.000
_cell.length_b   1.000
_cell.length_c   1.000
_cell.angle_alpha   90.00
_cell.angle_beta   90.00
_cell.angle_gamma   90.00
#
_symmetry.space_group_name_H-M   'P 1'
#
loop_
_entity.id
_entity.type
_entity.pdbx_description
1 polymer ?
#
loop_
_entity_poly.entity_id
_entity_poly.type
_entity_poly.pdbx_seq_one_letter_code
_entity_poly.pdbx_strand_id
1 'polypeptide(L)'
;MYVDVILPLPIPRNFTYSLPDDHIEGIQIGCRVVVPFGRRKFYTAIVYRVHDCAPTEYEVKEIATILDISPILLPTQFKFWQWLADYYLCTQGDIFKAALPSGLKLESETVIVYNQDFEAEELLSVNEREVLGLLRKETEQDITKLQKESGIKNILPLVKSLLDKEAIYIKEELRRAYKPKMEVRVRLTAEAGSEERLKSLFDDLS
;
A
#
# COMPACT_ATOMS: atom_id res chain seq x y z
N MET A 1 14.27 20.88 -4.66
CA MET A 1 13.53 20.77 -3.40
C MET A 1 13.22 19.30 -3.11
N TYR A 2 13.17 18.93 -1.84
CA TYR A 2 12.98 17.56 -1.36
C TYR A 2 11.85 17.49 -0.35
N VAL A 3 11.27 16.31 -0.23
CA VAL A 3 10.10 16.05 0.59
C VAL A 3 10.30 14.76 1.38
N ASP A 4 10.24 14.86 2.69
CA ASP A 4 10.17 13.69 3.57
C ASP A 4 8.72 13.26 3.70
N VAL A 5 8.48 11.96 3.55
CA VAL A 5 7.14 11.38 3.61
C VAL A 5 7.05 10.26 4.65
N ILE A 6 5.87 10.14 5.26
CA ILE A 6 5.46 8.99 6.08
C ILE A 6 4.77 7.99 5.15
N LEU A 7 5.35 6.80 5.02
CA LEU A 7 4.77 5.67 4.29
C LEU A 7 3.94 4.80 5.25
N PRO A 8 2.86 4.13 4.78
CA PRO A 8 2.04 3.24 5.59
C PRO A 8 2.73 1.86 5.79
N LEU A 9 4.01 1.88 6.14
CA LEU A 9 4.90 0.74 6.28
C LEU A 9 5.57 0.77 7.68
N PRO A 10 5.88 -0.39 8.27
CA PRO A 10 6.52 -0.49 9.59
C PRO A 10 8.03 -0.17 9.50
N ILE A 11 8.37 1.08 9.16
CA ILE A 11 9.75 1.55 8.96
C ILE A 11 10.06 2.74 9.88
N PRO A 12 11.21 2.76 10.56
CA PRO A 12 11.50 3.73 11.61
C PRO A 12 11.91 5.12 11.09
N ARG A 13 12.20 5.25 9.80
CA ARG A 13 12.66 6.51 9.18
C ARG A 13 11.69 6.94 8.08
N ASN A 14 11.52 8.26 7.95
CA ASN A 14 10.89 8.86 6.79
C ASN A 14 11.79 8.69 5.56
N PHE A 15 11.17 8.60 4.40
CA PHE A 15 11.88 8.54 3.12
C PHE A 15 11.81 9.89 2.42
N THR A 16 12.92 10.29 1.82
CA THR A 16 13.02 11.55 1.11
C THR A 16 12.84 11.31 -0.39
N TYR A 17 12.04 12.16 -1.02
CA TYR A 17 11.78 12.18 -2.45
C TYR A 17 12.09 13.56 -3.02
N SER A 18 12.44 13.64 -4.30
CA SER A 18 12.58 14.91 -5.01
C SER A 18 11.19 15.39 -5.42
N LEU A 19 10.99 16.70 -5.38
CA LEU A 19 9.77 17.33 -5.86
C LEU A 19 10.01 17.87 -7.28
N PRO A 20 9.26 17.40 -8.29
CA PRO A 20 9.23 18.01 -9.62
C PRO A 20 8.77 19.47 -9.58
N ASP A 21 9.28 20.30 -10.51
CA ASP A 21 9.02 21.75 -10.53
C ASP A 21 7.52 22.08 -10.67
N ASP A 22 6.81 21.25 -11.44
CA ASP A 22 5.36 21.29 -11.67
C ASP A 22 4.51 20.97 -10.43
N HIS A 23 5.13 20.55 -9.33
CA HIS A 23 4.45 20.24 -8.07
C HIS A 23 4.77 21.23 -6.94
N ILE A 24 5.63 22.22 -7.18
CA ILE A 24 6.10 23.17 -6.15
C ILE A 24 4.95 23.95 -5.51
N GLU A 25 3.99 24.44 -6.30
CA GLU A 25 2.90 25.27 -5.76
C GLU A 25 1.84 24.47 -4.99
N GLY A 26 1.67 23.19 -5.31
CA GLY A 26 0.64 22.33 -4.72
C GLY A 26 1.10 21.58 -3.46
N ILE A 27 2.40 21.51 -3.19
CA ILE A 27 2.92 20.70 -2.08
C ILE A 27 2.65 21.37 -0.73
N GLN A 28 2.04 20.64 0.20
CA GLN A 28 1.82 21.11 1.57
C GLN A 28 2.05 19.97 2.57
N ILE A 29 2.54 20.32 3.75
CA ILE A 29 2.69 19.38 4.87
C ILE A 29 1.31 18.85 5.25
N GLY A 30 1.19 17.53 5.40
CA GLY A 30 -0.06 16.85 5.74
C GLY A 30 -0.91 16.45 4.53
N CYS A 31 -0.54 16.82 3.30
CA CYS A 31 -1.16 16.30 2.09
C CYS A 31 -0.66 14.90 1.76
N ARG A 32 -1.48 14.11 1.07
CA ARG A 32 -1.04 12.84 0.51
C ARG A 32 -0.36 13.02 -0.84
N VAL A 33 0.64 12.19 -1.08
CA VAL A 33 1.38 12.09 -2.34
C VAL A 33 1.50 10.63 -2.75
N VAL A 34 1.63 10.38 -4.04
CA VAL A 34 1.98 9.05 -4.56
C VAL A 34 3.49 9.00 -4.75
N VAL A 35 4.12 7.99 -4.16
CA VAL A 35 5.57 7.81 -4.28
C VAL A 35 5.94 6.38 -4.67
N PRO A 36 6.99 6.19 -5.50
CA PRO A 36 7.51 4.87 -5.80
C PRO A 36 8.31 4.30 -4.62
N PHE A 37 8.08 3.06 -4.23
CA PHE A 37 8.82 2.38 -3.18
C PHE A 37 9.20 0.95 -3.59
N GLY A 38 10.50 0.63 -3.63
CA GLY A 38 10.97 -0.66 -4.17
C GLY A 38 10.76 -0.81 -5.68
N ARG A 39 10.57 -2.06 -6.14
CA ARG A 39 10.40 -2.39 -7.57
C ARG A 39 8.91 -2.38 -7.93
N ARG A 40 8.52 -1.43 -8.79
CA ARG A 40 7.18 -1.33 -9.38
C ARG A 40 6.01 -1.20 -8.39
N LYS A 41 6.25 -0.73 -7.16
CA LYS A 41 5.16 -0.42 -6.22
C LYS A 41 5.07 1.07 -6.00
N PHE A 42 3.85 1.56 -5.98
CA PHE A 42 3.49 2.91 -5.57
C PHE A 42 2.68 2.84 -4.27
N TYR A 43 2.97 3.76 -3.38
CA TYR A 43 2.26 3.93 -2.12
C TYR A 43 1.73 5.35 -2.02
N THR A 44 0.58 5.49 -1.38
CA THR A 44 0.13 6.76 -0.84
C THR A 44 0.92 7.06 0.43
N ALA A 45 1.60 8.20 0.47
CA ALA A 45 2.39 8.68 1.60
C ALA A 45 1.88 10.06 2.06
N ILE A 46 2.17 10.46 3.30
CA ILE A 46 1.84 11.80 3.81
C ILE A 46 3.10 12.66 3.85
N VAL A 47 3.02 13.88 3.33
CA VAL A 47 4.10 14.86 3.39
C VAL A 47 4.34 15.27 4.84
N TYR A 48 5.54 14.98 5.36
CA TYR A 48 5.95 15.34 6.71
C TYR A 48 6.74 16.64 6.76
N ARG A 49 7.66 16.81 5.80
CA ARG A 49 8.56 17.97 5.74
C ARG A 49 8.94 18.27 4.31
N VAL A 50 9.11 19.55 3.99
CA VAL A 50 9.65 20.05 2.72
C VAL A 50 10.95 20.80 3.02
N HIS A 51 12.02 20.54 2.27
CA HIS A 51 13.36 21.09 2.53
C HIS A 51 14.25 21.07 1.28
N ASP A 52 15.41 21.74 1.33
CA ASP A 52 16.38 21.77 0.21
C ASP A 52 17.60 20.85 0.41
N CYS A 53 17.66 20.11 1.52
CA CYS A 53 18.76 19.20 1.81
C CYS A 53 18.61 17.86 1.05
N ALA A 54 19.51 17.57 0.12
CA ALA A 54 19.56 16.27 -0.56
C ALA A 54 20.06 15.15 0.39
N PRO A 55 19.46 13.95 0.38
CA PRO A 55 20.02 12.77 1.03
C PRO A 55 21.37 12.39 0.41
N THR A 56 22.31 11.96 1.24
CA THR A 56 23.63 11.47 0.80
C THR A 56 23.70 9.94 0.73
N GLU A 57 22.78 9.25 1.40
CA GLU A 57 22.84 7.80 1.61
C GLU A 57 22.25 6.97 0.46
N TYR A 58 21.41 7.57 -0.41
CA TYR A 58 20.71 6.86 -1.48
C TYR A 58 20.28 7.79 -2.62
N GLU A 59 20.06 7.18 -3.79
CA GLU A 59 19.48 7.86 -4.95
C GLU A 59 18.00 8.17 -4.69
N VAL A 60 17.64 9.44 -4.85
CA VAL A 60 16.30 9.95 -4.58
C VAL A 60 15.40 9.73 -5.79
N LYS A 61 14.20 9.21 -5.56
CA LYS A 61 13.15 9.13 -6.57
C LYS A 61 12.24 10.35 -6.51
N GLU A 62 11.54 10.62 -7.59
CA GLU A 62 10.57 11.71 -7.67
C GLU A 62 9.20 11.32 -7.07
N ILE A 63 8.52 12.31 -6.50
CA ILE A 63 7.08 12.24 -6.23
C ILE A 63 6.34 12.07 -7.55
N ALA A 64 5.44 11.09 -7.63
CA ALA A 64 4.69 10.80 -8.84
C ALA A 64 3.46 11.70 -9.01
N THR A 65 2.82 12.10 -7.91
CA THR A 65 1.69 13.04 -7.93
C THR A 65 1.33 13.52 -6.52
N ILE A 66 0.59 14.63 -6.43
CA ILE A 66 -0.05 15.12 -5.20
C ILE A 66 -1.54 14.76 -5.28
N LEU A 67 -2.09 14.17 -4.21
CA LEU A 67 -3.47 13.69 -4.19
C LEU A 67 -4.46 14.68 -3.57
N ASP A 68 -3.99 15.61 -2.72
CA ASP A 68 -4.85 16.51 -1.96
C ASP A 68 -4.54 17.97 -2.25
N ILE A 69 -5.60 18.80 -2.31
CA ILE A 69 -5.51 20.26 -2.47
C ILE A 69 -5.23 20.94 -1.12
N SER A 70 -5.61 20.29 -0.01
CA SER A 70 -5.42 20.79 1.34
C SER A 70 -4.98 19.66 2.29
N PRO A 71 -4.27 19.97 3.39
CA PRO A 71 -3.76 18.96 4.30
C PRO A 71 -4.87 18.14 4.95
N ILE A 72 -4.74 16.82 4.91
CA ILE A 72 -5.63 15.91 5.62
C ILE A 72 -5.13 15.59 7.03
N LEU A 73 -3.82 15.77 7.26
CA LEU A 73 -3.17 15.57 8.55
C LEU A 73 -2.63 16.91 9.06
N LEU A 74 -3.20 17.38 10.16
CA LEU A 74 -2.91 18.66 10.78
C LEU A 74 -1.73 18.57 11.77
N PRO A 75 -1.08 19.70 12.11
CA PRO A 75 0.06 19.73 13.03
C PRO A 75 -0.20 19.09 14.40
N THR A 76 -1.42 19.22 14.94
CA THR A 76 -1.81 18.59 16.21
C THR A 76 -1.88 17.07 16.09
N GLN A 77 -2.32 16.55 14.95
CA GLN A 77 -2.38 15.11 14.69
C GLN A 77 -0.98 14.53 14.47
N PHE A 78 -0.06 15.25 13.82
CA PHE A 78 1.36 14.84 13.76
C PHE A 78 1.96 14.68 15.16
N LYS A 79 1.72 15.63 16.07
CA LYS A 79 2.18 15.53 17.46
C LYS A 79 1.56 14.32 18.17
N PHE A 80 0.28 14.06 17.93
CA PHE A 80 -0.41 12.91 18.50
C PHE A 80 0.11 11.58 17.95
N TRP A 81 0.37 11.48 16.63
CA TRP A 81 0.98 10.31 16.01
C TRP A 81 2.39 10.08 16.54
N GLN A 82 3.18 11.13 16.75
CA GLN A 82 4.49 10.98 17.38
C GLN A 82 4.36 10.42 18.81
N TRP A 83 3.46 10.98 19.61
CA TRP A 83 3.20 10.47 20.97
C TRP A 83 2.76 8.99 20.97
N LEU A 84 1.86 8.60 20.06
CA LEU A 84 1.43 7.22 19.91
C LEU A 84 2.60 6.29 19.53
N ALA A 85 3.46 6.73 18.60
CA ALA A 85 4.60 5.95 18.13
C ALA A 85 5.58 5.68 19.28
N ASP A 86 5.87 6.74 20.05
CA ASP A 86 6.75 6.67 21.22
C ASP A 86 6.14 5.81 22.33
N TYR A 87 4.84 5.95 22.60
CA TYR A 87 4.16 5.23 23.67
C TYR A 87 3.97 3.74 23.37
N TYR A 88 3.59 3.39 22.15
CA TYR A 88 3.33 2.01 21.73
C TYR A 88 4.52 1.32 21.07
N LEU A 89 5.69 1.98 21.04
CA LEU A 89 6.93 1.46 20.44
C LEU A 89 6.72 0.97 18.99
N CYS A 90 5.95 1.73 18.22
CA CYS A 90 5.68 1.48 16.81
C CYS A 90 6.16 2.67 15.95
N THR A 91 5.97 2.56 14.64
CA THR A 91 6.38 3.62 13.72
C THR A 91 5.20 4.53 13.37
N GLN A 92 5.48 5.75 12.91
CA GLN A 92 4.44 6.62 12.36
C GLN A 92 3.70 5.97 11.17
N GLY A 93 4.38 5.08 10.43
CA GLY A 93 3.76 4.32 9.35
C GLY A 93 2.75 3.28 9.82
N ASP A 94 2.97 2.65 10.99
CA ASP A 94 2.00 1.76 11.62
C ASP A 94 0.74 2.52 12.01
N ILE A 95 0.92 3.71 12.59
CA ILE A 95 -0.19 4.59 12.98
C ILE A 95 -0.93 5.08 11.77
N PHE A 96 -0.23 5.52 10.72
CA PHE A 96 -0.85 5.90 9.45
C PHE A 96 -1.72 4.76 8.91
N LYS A 97 -1.18 3.54 8.87
CA LYS A 97 -1.92 2.38 8.39
C LYS A 97 -3.16 2.08 9.22
N ALA A 98 -3.15 2.35 10.52
CA ALA A 98 -4.31 2.16 11.40
C ALA A 98 -5.30 3.35 11.38
N ALA A 99 -4.82 4.58 11.22
CA ALA A 99 -5.59 5.80 11.42
C ALA A 99 -6.41 6.21 10.20
N LEU A 100 -5.92 5.98 8.98
CA LEU A 100 -6.66 6.37 7.77
C LEU A 100 -7.51 5.22 7.22
N PRO A 101 -8.70 5.49 6.65
CA PRO A 101 -9.48 4.52 5.89
C PRO A 101 -8.73 3.95 4.69
N SER A 102 -9.07 2.75 4.23
CA SER A 102 -8.47 2.12 3.03
C SER A 102 -8.61 2.98 1.77
N GLY A 103 -9.76 3.65 1.61
CA GLY A 103 -10.03 4.67 0.59
C GLY A 103 -8.92 5.71 0.44
N LEU A 104 -8.27 6.04 1.56
CA LEU A 104 -7.24 7.06 1.60
C LEU A 104 -5.80 6.52 1.51
N LYS A 105 -5.63 5.20 1.53
CA LYS A 105 -4.33 4.49 1.55
C LYS A 105 -4.19 3.62 0.29
N LEU A 106 -4.35 4.23 -0.88
CA LEU A 106 -4.22 3.50 -2.14
C LEU A 106 -2.78 3.02 -2.35
N GLU A 107 -2.63 1.76 -2.75
CA GLU A 107 -1.37 1.10 -3.04
C GLU A 107 -1.50 0.33 -4.36
N SER A 108 -0.39 0.01 -5.02
CA SER A 108 -0.43 -0.75 -6.28
C SER A 108 -1.14 -2.12 -6.17
N GLU A 109 -1.20 -2.72 -4.99
CA GLU A 109 -1.85 -4.02 -4.74
C GLU A 109 -3.28 -3.89 -4.21
N THR A 110 -3.80 -2.66 -4.04
CA THR A 110 -5.19 -2.43 -3.63
C THR A 110 -6.13 -3.04 -4.67
N VAL A 111 -7.12 -3.79 -4.18
CA VAL A 111 -8.18 -4.36 -5.01
C VAL A 111 -9.34 -3.38 -5.06
N ILE A 112 -9.74 -3.02 -6.28
CA ILE A 112 -10.87 -2.14 -6.54
C ILE A 112 -11.98 -2.93 -7.21
N VAL A 113 -13.21 -2.51 -6.97
CA VAL A 113 -14.41 -3.18 -7.46
C VAL A 113 -15.33 -2.15 -8.10
N TYR A 114 -15.89 -2.51 -9.25
CA TYR A 114 -16.86 -1.69 -9.94
C TYR A 114 -18.15 -1.54 -9.13
N ASN A 115 -18.65 -0.31 -8.98
CA ASN A 115 -19.98 -0.06 -8.46
C ASN A 115 -21.03 -0.33 -9.56
N GLN A 116 -21.81 -1.40 -9.40
CA GLN A 116 -22.84 -1.78 -10.38
C GLN A 116 -24.00 -0.79 -10.47
N ASP A 117 -24.25 -0.07 -9.38
CA ASP A 117 -25.31 0.93 -9.27
C ASP A 117 -24.84 2.32 -9.71
N PHE A 118 -23.60 2.45 -10.19
CA PHE A 118 -23.05 3.72 -10.63
C PHE A 118 -23.70 4.20 -11.93
N GLU A 119 -24.43 5.30 -11.82
CA GLU A 119 -24.91 6.11 -12.94
C GLU A 119 -24.08 7.39 -13.01
N ALA A 120 -23.50 7.66 -14.18
CA ALA A 120 -22.64 8.82 -14.35
C ALA A 120 -23.46 10.11 -14.36
N GLU A 121 -23.53 10.80 -13.22
CA GLU A 121 -24.11 12.14 -13.11
C GLU A 121 -23.21 13.20 -13.76
N GLU A 122 -21.89 12.98 -13.73
CA GLU A 122 -20.88 13.87 -14.30
C GLU A 122 -20.19 13.29 -15.54
N LEU A 123 -19.63 14.17 -16.38
CA LEU A 123 -18.82 13.78 -17.53
C LEU A 123 -17.51 13.11 -17.07
N LEU A 124 -17.45 11.79 -17.26
CA LEU A 124 -16.20 11.03 -17.13
C LEU A 124 -15.21 11.43 -18.23
N SER A 125 -13.94 11.57 -17.86
CA SER A 125 -12.82 11.72 -18.80
C SER A 125 -12.62 10.45 -19.64
N VAL A 126 -11.87 10.57 -20.74
CA VAL A 126 -11.59 9.43 -21.63
C VAL A 126 -10.92 8.28 -20.86
N ASN A 127 -9.93 8.60 -20.04
CA ASN A 127 -9.20 7.61 -19.24
C ASN A 127 -10.09 6.98 -18.16
N GLU A 128 -10.98 7.76 -17.52
CA GLU A 128 -11.94 7.22 -16.54
C GLU A 128 -12.91 6.23 -17.20
N ARG A 129 -13.42 6.55 -18.39
CA ARG A 129 -14.31 5.65 -19.16
C ARG A 129 -13.60 4.38 -19.57
N GLU A 130 -12.34 4.48 -19.99
CA GLU A 130 -11.53 3.32 -20.37
C GLU A 130 -11.34 2.38 -19.18
N VAL A 131 -10.93 2.91 -18.03
CA VAL A 131 -10.74 2.14 -16.80
C VAL A 131 -12.05 1.50 -16.32
N LEU A 132 -13.16 2.24 -16.31
CA LEU A 132 -14.46 1.68 -15.97
C LEU A 132 -14.90 0.62 -16.99
N GLY A 133 -14.55 0.78 -18.26
CA GLY A 133 -14.79 -0.22 -19.30
C GLY A 133 -14.07 -1.55 -19.06
N LEU A 134 -12.83 -1.50 -18.54
CA LEU A 134 -12.09 -2.69 -18.10
C LEU A 134 -12.75 -3.34 -16.88
N LEU A 135 -13.07 -2.53 -15.87
CA LEU A 135 -13.73 -2.99 -14.64
C LEU A 135 -15.15 -3.53 -14.87
N ARG A 136 -15.85 -3.12 -15.93
CA ARG A 136 -17.12 -3.76 -16.32
C ARG A 136 -16.96 -5.18 -16.85
N LYS A 137 -15.82 -5.50 -17.46
CA LYS A 137 -15.53 -6.86 -17.96
C LYS A 137 -15.07 -7.79 -16.84
N GLU A 138 -14.26 -7.26 -15.93
CA GLU A 138 -13.81 -7.96 -14.73
C GLU A 138 -14.04 -7.05 -13.53
N THR A 139 -15.10 -7.35 -12.78
CA THR A 139 -15.67 -6.47 -11.75
C THR A 139 -14.75 -6.19 -10.58
N GLU A 140 -13.72 -7.02 -10.38
CA GLU A 140 -12.75 -6.91 -9.29
C GLU A 140 -11.34 -7.12 -9.83
N GLN A 141 -10.46 -6.13 -9.65
CA GLN A 141 -9.07 -6.21 -10.10
C GLN A 141 -8.13 -5.44 -9.16
N ASP A 142 -6.87 -5.87 -9.07
CA ASP A 142 -5.83 -5.08 -8.41
C ASP A 142 -5.36 -3.91 -9.30
N ILE A 143 -4.94 -2.81 -8.65
CA ILE A 143 -4.49 -1.60 -9.36
C ILE A 143 -3.32 -1.89 -10.30
N THR A 144 -2.41 -2.81 -9.97
CA THR A 144 -1.26 -3.16 -10.82
C THR A 144 -1.69 -3.82 -12.12
N LYS A 145 -2.69 -4.71 -12.07
CA LYS A 145 -3.29 -5.35 -13.24
C LYS A 145 -4.00 -4.31 -14.09
N LEU A 146 -4.83 -3.47 -13.48
CA LEU A 146 -5.56 -2.42 -14.18
C LEU A 146 -4.61 -1.42 -14.87
N GLN A 147 -3.48 -1.10 -14.22
CA GLN A 147 -2.44 -0.25 -14.79
C GLN A 147 -1.80 -0.86 -16.05
N LYS A 148 -1.58 -2.17 -16.07
CA LYS A 148 -1.01 -2.87 -17.23
C LYS A 148 -2.01 -2.94 -18.38
N GLU A 149 -3.28 -3.18 -18.09
CA GLU A 149 -4.33 -3.32 -19.10
C GLU A 149 -4.71 -1.98 -19.73
N SER A 150 -4.76 -0.91 -18.94
CA SER A 150 -5.01 0.46 -19.44
C SER A 150 -3.78 1.13 -20.06
N GLY A 151 -2.56 0.65 -19.77
CA GLY A 151 -1.32 1.27 -20.22
C GLY A 151 -0.99 2.63 -19.56
N ILE A 152 -1.79 3.06 -18.58
CA ILE A 152 -1.63 4.36 -17.89
C ILE A 152 -0.48 4.25 -16.88
N LYS A 153 0.56 5.08 -16.99
CA LYS A 153 1.74 4.99 -16.10
C LYS A 153 1.43 5.29 -14.63
N ASN A 154 0.57 6.26 -14.34
CA ASN A 154 0.20 6.67 -12.99
C ASN A 154 -1.33 6.65 -12.85
N ILE A 155 -1.88 5.47 -12.53
CA ILE A 155 -3.33 5.25 -12.48
C ILE A 155 -3.96 5.69 -11.15
N LEU A 156 -3.17 5.92 -10.10
CA LEU A 156 -3.67 6.20 -8.76
C LEU A 156 -4.53 7.47 -8.63
N PRO A 157 -4.19 8.61 -9.27
CA PRO A 157 -5.08 9.78 -9.29
C PRO A 157 -6.43 9.49 -9.95
N LEU A 158 -6.43 8.64 -10.99
CA LEU A 158 -7.64 8.24 -11.69
C LEU A 158 -8.53 7.36 -10.82
N VAL A 159 -7.92 6.40 -10.12
CA VAL A 159 -8.61 5.56 -9.13
C VAL A 159 -9.20 6.42 -8.02
N LYS A 160 -8.45 7.42 -7.52
CA LYS A 160 -8.98 8.38 -6.54
C LYS A 160 -10.20 9.13 -7.09
N SER A 161 -10.12 9.68 -8.30
CA SER A 161 -11.24 10.38 -8.94
C SER A 161 -12.48 9.49 -9.09
N LEU A 162 -12.29 8.21 -9.47
CA LEU A 162 -13.39 7.24 -9.56
C LEU A 162 -13.97 6.86 -8.20
N LEU A 163 -13.16 6.82 -7.14
CA LEU A 163 -13.64 6.64 -5.76
C LEU A 163 -14.44 7.85 -5.28
N ASP A 164 -13.95 9.06 -5.54
CA ASP A 164 -14.61 10.31 -5.17
C ASP A 164 -15.98 10.46 -5.89
N LYS A 165 -16.10 9.90 -7.11
CA LYS A 165 -17.34 9.81 -7.89
C LYS A 165 -18.23 8.61 -7.54
N GLU A 166 -17.85 7.81 -6.54
CA GLU A 166 -18.57 6.58 -6.13
C GLU A 166 -18.71 5.53 -7.26
N ALA A 167 -17.89 5.61 -8.31
CA ALA A 167 -17.92 4.69 -9.45
C ALA A 167 -17.28 3.34 -9.14
N ILE A 168 -16.44 3.29 -8.11
CA ILE A 168 -15.75 2.11 -7.63
C ILE A 168 -15.71 2.12 -6.10
N TYR A 169 -15.49 0.96 -5.49
CA TYR A 169 -15.19 0.82 -4.07
C TYR A 169 -13.93 -0.02 -3.87
N ILE A 170 -13.25 0.18 -2.72
CA ILE A 170 -12.10 -0.63 -2.35
C ILE A 170 -12.58 -1.87 -1.62
N LYS A 171 -12.11 -3.03 -2.04
CA LYS A 171 -12.37 -4.29 -1.34
C LYS A 171 -11.36 -4.45 -0.20
N GLU A 172 -11.83 -4.37 1.03
CA GLU A 172 -11.03 -4.71 2.20
C GLU A 172 -11.03 -6.23 2.41
N GLU A 173 -10.09 -6.95 1.79
CA GLU A 173 -9.81 -8.33 2.19
C GLU A 173 -8.71 -8.35 3.25
N LEU A 174 -9.02 -8.87 4.44
CA LEU A 174 -8.02 -9.37 5.39
C LEU A 174 -7.36 -10.63 4.82
N ARG A 175 -6.53 -10.48 3.78
CA ARG A 175 -5.71 -11.58 3.28
C ARG A 175 -4.65 -11.90 4.33
N ARG A 176 -4.74 -13.09 4.94
CA ARG A 176 -3.64 -13.64 5.71
C ARG A 176 -2.49 -13.92 4.74
N ALA A 177 -1.56 -12.97 4.61
CA ALA A 177 -0.37 -13.07 3.78
C ALA A 177 0.68 -14.06 4.35
N TYR A 178 0.24 -15.07 5.09
CA TYR A 178 1.09 -16.09 5.66
C TYR A 178 0.89 -17.39 4.91
N LYS A 179 1.88 -17.73 4.07
CA LYS A 179 2.02 -19.07 3.54
C LYS A 179 2.91 -19.85 4.53
N PRO A 180 2.37 -20.81 5.30
CA PRO A 180 3.16 -21.51 6.31
C PRO A 180 4.39 -22.14 5.67
N LYS A 181 5.55 -21.93 6.29
CA LYS A 181 6.76 -22.66 5.92
C LYS A 181 6.56 -24.12 6.30
N MET A 182 6.48 -24.99 5.30
CA MET A 182 6.38 -26.43 5.50
C MET A 182 7.79 -27.00 5.57
N GLU A 183 8.07 -27.78 6.61
CA GLU A 183 9.29 -28.56 6.73
C GLU A 183 8.93 -30.04 6.72
N VAL A 184 9.65 -30.82 5.91
CA VAL A 184 9.49 -32.27 5.90
C VAL A 184 10.01 -32.78 7.25
N ARG A 185 9.11 -33.39 8.02
CA ARG A 185 9.46 -34.08 9.26
C ARG A 185 9.09 -35.54 9.13
N VAL A 186 9.99 -36.40 9.59
CA VAL A 186 9.68 -37.80 9.82
C VAL A 186 9.15 -37.94 11.24
N ARG A 187 8.08 -38.70 11.41
CA ARG A 187 7.59 -39.16 12.71
C ARG A 187 7.52 -40.67 12.65
N LEU A 188 7.89 -41.32 13.73
CA LEU A 188 7.64 -42.74 13.91
C LEU A 188 6.14 -43.03 13.78
N THR A 189 5.79 -44.15 13.15
CA THR A 189 4.41 -44.61 13.11
C THR A 189 3.91 -44.87 14.53
N ALA A 190 2.58 -44.85 14.74
CA ALA A 190 2.00 -45.09 16.06
C ALA A 190 2.45 -46.42 16.68
N GLU A 191 2.79 -47.39 15.84
CA GLU A 191 3.30 -48.71 16.24
C GLU A 191 4.72 -48.66 16.80
N ALA A 192 5.54 -47.68 16.40
CA ALA A 192 6.91 -47.49 16.90
C ALA A 192 6.96 -46.50 18.09
N GLY A 193 5.87 -46.39 18.84
CA GLY A 193 5.75 -45.47 19.98
C GLY A 193 6.42 -45.95 21.28
N SER A 194 6.74 -47.23 21.39
CA SER A 194 7.47 -47.80 22.54
C SER A 194 8.88 -48.24 22.15
N GLU A 195 9.80 -48.14 23.11
CA GLU A 195 11.22 -48.47 22.93
C GLU A 195 11.43 -49.95 22.54
N GLU A 196 10.63 -50.84 23.10
CA GLU A 196 10.62 -52.28 22.81
C GLU A 196 10.23 -52.57 21.35
N ARG A 197 9.24 -51.84 20.82
CA ARG A 197 8.73 -52.04 19.47
C ARG A 197 9.62 -51.39 18.42
N LEU A 198 10.22 -50.25 18.74
CA LEU A 198 11.32 -49.67 17.96
C LEU A 198 12.46 -50.66 17.80
N LYS A 199 12.88 -51.32 18.89
CA LYS A 199 13.98 -52.28 18.87
C LYS A 199 13.68 -53.47 17.96
N SER A 200 12.48 -54.05 18.05
CA SER A 200 12.11 -55.16 17.14
C SER A 200 12.12 -54.73 15.67
N LEU A 201 11.65 -53.52 15.36
CA LEU A 201 11.63 -53.01 13.99
C LEU A 201 13.04 -52.75 13.44
N PHE A 202 14.00 -52.34 14.29
CA PHE A 202 15.41 -52.22 13.89
C PHE A 202 16.08 -53.58 13.63
N ASP A 203 15.74 -54.58 14.45
CA ASP A 203 16.25 -55.95 14.28
C ASP A 203 15.71 -56.59 12.98
N ASP A 204 14.45 -56.32 12.60
CA ASP A 204 13.83 -56.80 11.34
C ASP A 204 14.42 -56.15 10.06
N LEU A 205 15.08 -54.99 10.20
CA LEU A 205 15.67 -54.22 9.10
C LEU A 205 17.15 -54.55 8.85
N SER A 206 17.78 -55.32 9.73
CA SER A 206 19.20 -55.72 9.68
C SER A 206 19.40 -57.05 8.94
#